data_AF-A0A6V7KTU7-F1
#
_entry.id   AF-A0A6V7KTU7-F1
#
_cell.length_a   1.000
_cell.length_b   1.000
_cell.length_c   1.000
_cell.angle_alpha   90.00
_cell.angle_beta   90.00
_cell.angle_gamma   90.00
#
_symmetry.space_group_name_H-M   'P 1'
#
loop_
_entity.id
_entity.type
_entity.pdbx_description
1 polymer ?
#
loop_
_entity_poly.entity_id
_entity_poly.type
_entity_poly.pdbx_seq_one_letter_code
_entity_poly.pdbx_strand_id
1 'polypeptide(L)' 'MTENNIPKRCNNQWVRLNVGGTYFLTAKTTLARDPNSFLYRLCQEDSDLISDR' A
#
# COMPACT_ATOMS: atom_id res chain seq x y z
N MET A 1 27.05 -15.71 -3.71
CA MET A 1 26.07 -15.44 -2.64
C MET A 1 24.92 -14.68 -3.29
N THR A 2 23.97 -15.38 -3.88
CA THR A 2 22.80 -14.78 -4.53
C THR A 2 21.70 -14.64 -3.50
N GLU A 3 21.45 -13.41 -3.03
CA GLU A 3 20.30 -13.12 -2.17
C GLU A 3 19.02 -13.43 -2.93
N ASN A 4 18.25 -14.37 -2.38
CA ASN A 4 16.93 -14.73 -2.85
C ASN A 4 16.01 -13.52 -2.66
N ASN A 5 15.85 -12.74 -3.72
CA ASN A 5 14.82 -11.72 -3.85
C ASN A 5 13.47 -12.43 -4.01
N ILE A 6 12.98 -13.05 -2.93
CA ILE A 6 11.59 -13.52 -2.89
C ILE A 6 10.77 -12.24 -3.00
N PRO A 7 10.04 -12.00 -4.11
CA PRO A 7 9.10 -10.89 -4.12
C PRO A 7 8.15 -11.19 -2.98
N LYS A 8 8.18 -10.35 -1.94
CA LYS A 8 7.31 -10.40 -0.78
C LYS A 8 5.90 -10.35 -1.35
N ARG A 9 5.34 -11.53 -1.62
CA ARG A 9 4.11 -11.67 -2.39
C ARG A 9 3.08 -11.00 -1.50
N CYS A 10 2.53 -9.89 -2.00
CA CYS A 10 1.63 -9.01 -1.28
C CYS A 10 0.40 -9.82 -0.86
N ASN A 11 0.49 -10.54 0.26
CA ASN A 11 -0.49 -11.55 0.66
C ASN A 11 -1.80 -10.92 1.17
N ASN A 12 -1.86 -9.59 1.26
CA ASN A 12 -3.12 -8.86 1.33
C ASN A 12 -3.33 -8.09 0.04
N GLN A 13 -4.02 -8.73 -0.91
CA GLN A 13 -4.46 -8.08 -2.15
C GLN A 13 -5.43 -6.92 -1.88
N TRP A 14 -6.07 -6.89 -0.72
CA TRP A 14 -7.07 -5.90 -0.33
C TRP A 14 -6.53 -4.91 0.69
N VAL A 15 -6.93 -3.65 0.52
CA VAL A 15 -6.63 -2.51 1.39
C VAL A 15 -7.94 -1.83 1.78
N ARG A 16 -8.09 -1.52 3.07
CA ARG A 16 -9.21 -0.72 3.57
C ARG A 16 -8.72 0.68 3.92
N LEU A 17 -9.22 1.68 3.22
CA LEU A 17 -8.88 3.09 3.43
C LEU A 17 -9.95 3.76 4.28
N ASN A 18 -9.57 4.47 5.33
CA ASN A 18 -10.46 5.36 6.07
C ASN A 18 -10.26 6.79 5.56
N VAL A 19 -11.28 7.36 4.93
CA VAL A 19 -11.25 8.72 4.38
C VAL A 19 -12.37 9.52 5.03
N GLY A 20 -12.02 10.44 5.94
CA GLY A 20 -12.99 11.28 6.65
C GLY A 20 -14.02 10.52 7.47
N GLY A 21 -13.68 9.31 7.96
CA GLY A 21 -14.60 8.45 8.73
C GLY A 21 -15.34 7.40 7.90
N THR A 22 -15.23 7.43 6.57
CA THR A 22 -15.84 6.44 5.67
C THR A 22 -14.80 5.41 5.21
N TYR A 23 -15.15 4.12 5.28
CA TYR A 23 -14.27 3.04 4.86
C TYR A 23 -14.51 2.63 3.39
N PHE A 24 -13.43 2.56 2.62
CA PHE A 24 -13.41 2.07 1.26
C PHE A 24 -12.53 0.82 1.18
N LEU A 25 -13.05 -0.25 0.56
CA LEU A 25 -12.30 -1.46 0.29
C LEU A 25 -11.85 -1.46 -1.18
N THR A 26 -10.56 -1.66 -1.41
CA THR A 26 -9.99 -1.72 -2.77
C THR A 26 -8.84 -2.71 -2.84
N ALA A 27 -8.42 -3.06 -4.05
CA ALA A 27 -7.22 -3.89 -4.25
C ALA A 27 -5.94 -3.03 -4.24
N LYS A 28 -4.81 -3.58 -3.80
CA LYS A 28 -3.47 -2.93 -3.87
C LYS A 28 -3.14 -2.45 -5.28
N THR A 29 -3.53 -3.20 -6.30
CA THR A 29 -3.33 -2.85 -7.71
C THR A 29 -4.04 -1.55 -8.11
N THR A 30 -5.15 -1.19 -7.45
CA THR A 30 -5.84 0.09 -7.70
C THR A 30 -4.97 1.27 -7.25
N LEU A 31 -4.31 1.13 -6.10
CA LEU A 31 -3.42 2.15 -5.56
C LEU A 31 -2.10 2.24 -6.35
N ALA A 32 -1.66 1.11 -6.91
CA ALA A 32 -0.43 1.01 -7.69
C ALA A 32 -0.54 1.33 -9.18
N ARG A 33 -1.69 1.84 -9.63
CA ARG A 33 -1.90 2.16 -11.05
C ARG A 33 -0.99 3.27 -11.57
N ASP A 34 -0.68 4.26 -10.74
CA ASP A 34 0.22 5.37 -11.08
C ASP A 34 1.38 5.42 -10.06
N PRO A 35 2.61 5.03 -10.47
CA PRO A 35 3.79 5.02 -9.60
C PRO A 35 4.21 6.38 -9.05
N ASN A 36 3.75 7.49 -9.66
CA ASN A 36 4.05 8.83 -9.16
C ASN A 36 2.99 9.37 -8.19
N SER A 37 1.88 8.64 -8.02
CA SER A 37 0.78 9.08 -7.16
C SER A 37 1.10 8.94 -5.68
N PHE A 38 0.47 9.80 -4.86
CA PHE A 38 0.48 9.66 -3.41
C PHE A 38 -0.09 8.31 -2.96
N LEU A 39 -1.14 7.82 -3.64
CA LEU A 39 -1.80 6.56 -3.31
C LEU A 39 -0.89 5.35 -3.51
N TYR A 40 -0.02 5.39 -4.52
CA TYR A 40 1.01 4.35 -4.70
C TYR A 40 1.95 4.32 -3.49
N ARG A 41 2.46 5.47 -3.04
CA ARG A 41 3.34 5.53 -1.87
C ARG A 41 2.68 4.96 -0.60
N LEU A 42 1.38 5.16 -0.42
CA LEU A 42 0.63 4.59 0.71
C LEU A 42 0.63 3.04 0.73
N CYS A 43 0.69 2.37 -0.43
CA CYS A 43 0.59 0.91 -0.48
C CYS A 43 1.96 0.18 -0.45
N GLN A 44 3.08 0.91 -0.47
CA GLN A 44 4.44 0.39 -0.61
C GLN A 44 5.12 -0.03 0.72
N GLU A 45 4.38 -0.16 1.82
CA GLU A 45 4.89 -0.61 3.14
C GLU A 45 5.90 0.35 3.84
N ASP A 46 6.06 1.59 3.39
CA ASP A 46 6.79 2.62 4.17
C ASP A 46 5.96 3.00 5.41
N SER A 47 6.28 2.30 6.49
CA SER A 47 5.60 2.33 7.79
C SER A 47 5.82 3.63 8.58
N ASP A 48 6.46 4.62 7.96
CA ASP A 48 6.83 5.91 8.55
C ASP A 48 5.85 7.04 8.19
N LEU A 49 4.74 6.73 7.52
CA LEU A 49 3.62 7.67 7.43
C LEU A 49 2.89 7.71 8.76
N ILE A 50 3.53 8.38 9.72
CA ILE A 50 2.96 8.91 10.94
C ILE A 50 1.63 9.56 10.58
N SER A 51 0.51 8.94 10.95
CA SER A 51 -0.70 9.73 11.18
C SER A 51 -0.32 10.71 12.29
N ASP A 52 -0.37 12.01 12.03
CA ASP A 52 -0.29 13.00 13.09
C ASP A 52 -1.21 12.55 14.24
N ARG A 53 -0.62 12.37 15.42
CA ARG A 53 -1.33 12.04 16.65
C ARG A 53 -1.99 13.28 17.22
#